data_AF-A0A1G1ACE8-F1
#
_entry.id   AF-A0A1G1ACE8-F1
#
_cell.length_a   1.000
_cell.length_b   1.000
_cell.length_c   1.000
_cell.angle_alpha   90.00
_cell.angle_beta   90.00
_cell.angle_gamma   90.00
#
_symmetry.space_group_name_H-M   'P 1'
#
loop_
_entity.id
_entity.type
_entity.pdbx_description
1 polymer ?
#
loop_
_entity_poly.entity_id
_entity_poly.type
_entity_poly.pdbx_seq_one_letter_code
_entity_poly.pdbx_strand_id
1 'polypeptide(L)'
;MIRKTDQVQKPMAITWSSDNGHTWTPVHELFEFGVWPCIILLGCGAMVLSYGRPGVHLRFDPTGTGEHWSDPATLIEGSPREVTRHSCGYTSLLPVSDHALLIAYSDFNHLDATGSRRKAILYSA
;
A
#
# COMPACT_ATOMS: atom_id res chain seq x y z
N MET A 1 -1.18 16.11 -5.02
CA MET A 1 -0.43 14.93 -5.53
C MET A 1 0.00 15.21 -6.96
N ILE A 2 1.31 15.27 -7.24
CA ILE A 2 1.85 15.47 -8.59
C ILE A 2 2.38 14.12 -9.07
N ARG A 3 1.77 13.53 -10.11
CA ARG A 3 2.21 12.28 -10.73
C ARG A 3 3.12 12.59 -11.92
N LYS A 4 4.36 12.09 -11.92
CA LYS A 4 5.15 11.97 -13.16
C LYS A 4 4.72 10.69 -13.88
N THR A 5 4.47 10.81 -15.18
CA THR A 5 3.89 9.74 -16.03
C THR A 5 4.94 8.74 -16.53
N ASP A 6 6.18 8.80 -16.03
CA ASP A 6 7.33 8.07 -16.58
C ASP A 6 7.29 6.54 -16.32
N GLN A 7 6.30 6.02 -15.57
CA GLN A 7 6.14 4.60 -15.20
C GLN A 7 7.38 3.97 -14.53
N VAL A 8 8.40 4.79 -14.24
CA VAL A 8 9.61 4.40 -13.54
C VAL A 8 9.25 4.17 -12.07
N GLN A 9 9.65 3.02 -11.55
CA GLN A 9 9.52 2.73 -10.13
C GLN A 9 10.47 3.63 -9.34
N LYS A 10 9.92 4.28 -8.31
CA LYS A 10 10.66 5.17 -7.42
C LYS A 10 10.25 4.88 -5.98
N PRO A 11 11.15 5.12 -5.01
CA PRO A 11 10.82 5.09 -3.60
C PRO A 11 9.56 5.90 -3.30
N MET A 12 8.79 5.43 -2.33
CA MET A 12 7.83 6.31 -1.67
C MET A 12 8.60 7.29 -0.78
N ALA A 13 7.90 8.25 -0.21
CA ALA A 13 8.51 9.27 0.64
C ALA A 13 7.68 9.44 1.91
N ILE A 14 8.36 9.67 3.03
CA ILE A 14 7.75 9.94 4.33
C ILE A 14 8.40 11.17 4.96
N THR A 15 7.59 11.94 5.69
CA THR A 15 8.01 13.09 6.50
C THR A 15 7.01 13.24 7.64
N TRP A 16 7.45 13.83 8.75
CA TRP A 16 6.65 13.98 9.95
C TRP A 16 6.42 15.45 10.25
N SER A 17 5.26 15.74 10.83
CA SER A 17 4.98 17.01 11.47
C SER A 17 4.63 16.76 12.93
N SER A 18 5.17 17.60 13.81
CA SER A 18 4.86 17.60 15.24
C SER A 18 3.99 18.80 15.65
N ASP A 19 3.57 19.62 14.67
CA ASP A 19 2.89 20.89 14.87
C ASP A 19 1.67 21.03 13.95
N ASN A 20 0.86 19.97 13.83
CA ASN A 20 -0.37 19.95 13.02
C ASN A 20 -0.18 20.34 11.54
N GLY A 21 1.00 20.06 10.98
CA GLY A 21 1.31 20.26 9.57
C GLY A 21 1.88 21.64 9.23
N HIS A 22 2.21 22.47 10.23
CA HIS A 22 2.84 23.78 9.99
C HIS A 22 4.28 23.64 9.51
N THR A 23 5.04 22.75 10.12
CA THR A 23 6.39 22.40 9.71
C THR A 23 6.52 20.89 9.56
N TRP A 24 7.49 20.50 8.73
CA TRP A 24 7.76 19.13 8.36
C TRP A 24 9.24 18.84 8.49
N THR A 25 9.59 17.63 8.92
CA THR A 25 10.97 17.15 8.87
C THR A 25 11.44 17.09 7.41
N PRO A 26 12.76 16.98 7.17
CA PRO A 26 13.26 16.59 5.85
C PRO A 26 12.54 15.33 5.33
N VAL A 27 12.42 15.22 4.01
CA VAL A 27 11.79 14.07 3.36
C VAL A 27 12.75 12.88 3.40
N HIS A 28 12.25 11.72 3.81
CA HIS A 28 12.99 10.46 3.82
C HIS A 28 12.44 9.51 2.76
N GLU A 29 13.32 8.74 2.12
CA GLU A 29 12.90 7.66 1.23
C GLU A 29 12.27 6.52 2.03
N LEU A 30 11.15 6.02 1.53
CA LEU A 30 10.39 4.93 2.12
C LEU A 30 10.31 3.78 1.12
N PHE A 31 11.10 2.74 1.40
CA PHE A 31 11.29 1.54 0.58
C PHE A 31 11.80 1.78 -0.85
N GLU A 32 12.11 0.69 -1.55
CA GLU A 32 12.62 0.68 -2.93
C GLU A 32 11.63 1.28 -3.94
N PHE A 33 10.34 1.01 -3.74
CA PHE A 33 9.29 1.38 -4.68
C PHE A 33 7.96 1.59 -3.97
N GLY A 34 7.04 2.23 -4.68
CA GLY A 34 5.63 2.13 -4.38
C GLY A 34 4.83 3.25 -5.04
N VAL A 35 3.55 2.98 -5.27
CA VAL A 35 2.61 4.03 -5.64
C VAL A 35 1.33 3.93 -4.85
N TRP A 36 0.71 5.10 -4.66
CA TRP A 36 -0.55 5.27 -3.94
C TRP A 36 -0.48 4.72 -2.51
N PRO A 37 0.48 5.17 -1.69
CA PRO A 37 0.51 4.80 -0.28
C PRO A 37 -0.82 5.16 0.37
N CYS A 38 -1.47 4.19 1.00
CA CYS A 38 -2.60 4.42 1.90
C CYS A 38 -2.17 3.99 3.30
N ILE A 39 -2.38 4.87 4.27
CA ILE A 39 -1.92 4.66 5.64
C ILE A 39 -3.09 4.82 6.60
N ILE A 40 -3.20 3.93 7.57
CA ILE A 40 -4.17 3.99 8.67
C ILE A 40 -3.49 3.68 9.99
N LEU A 41 -4.05 4.19 11.09
CA LEU A 41 -3.70 3.79 12.44
C LEU A 41 -4.85 2.95 12.99
N LEU A 42 -4.57 1.73 13.46
CA LEU A 42 -5.54 0.87 14.10
C LEU A 42 -5.72 1.24 15.57
N GLY A 43 -6.84 0.84 16.17
CA GLY A 43 -7.14 1.11 17.59
C GLY A 43 -6.11 0.55 18.57
N CYS A 44 -5.41 -0.53 18.19
CA CYS A 44 -4.30 -1.08 18.98
C CYS A 44 -2.98 -0.29 18.87
N GLY A 45 -2.95 0.82 18.13
CA GLY A 45 -1.75 1.65 17.94
C GLY A 45 -0.84 1.22 16.80
N ALA A 46 -1.12 0.08 16.14
CA ALA A 46 -0.36 -0.32 14.96
C ALA A 46 -0.72 0.54 13.74
N MET A 47 0.29 1.05 13.05
CA MET A 47 0.13 1.74 11.77
C MET A 47 0.26 0.75 10.63
N VAL A 48 -0.63 0.85 9.64
CA VAL A 48 -0.66 -0.04 8.47
C VAL A 48 -0.53 0.80 7.22
N LEU A 49 0.38 0.39 6.35
CA LEU A 49 0.61 0.99 5.04
C LEU A 49 0.33 -0.03 3.95
N SER A 50 -0.52 0.32 3.00
CA SER A 50 -0.66 -0.40 1.74
C SER A 50 -0.07 0.40 0.60
N TYR A 51 0.54 -0.31 -0.34
CA TYR A 51 1.10 0.27 -1.56
C TYR A 51 1.13 -0.80 -2.66
N GLY A 52 1.35 -0.38 -3.89
CA GLY A 52 1.50 -1.32 -5.00
C GLY A 52 2.44 -0.82 -6.07
N ARG A 53 2.46 -1.59 -7.17
CA ARG A 53 3.35 -1.45 -8.32
C ARG A 53 4.84 -1.60 -7.98
N PRO A 54 5.46 -2.73 -8.36
CA PRO A 54 4.79 -3.98 -8.75
C PRO A 54 3.86 -4.50 -7.64
N GLY A 55 2.87 -5.32 -7.99
CA GLY A 55 2.07 -6.03 -7.00
C GLY A 55 1.16 -5.18 -6.10
N VAL A 56 0.75 -5.79 -4.98
CA VAL A 56 -0.01 -5.20 -3.88
C VAL A 56 0.59 -5.70 -2.56
N HIS A 57 0.99 -4.76 -1.71
CA HIS A 57 1.74 -5.04 -0.48
C HIS A 57 1.18 -4.29 0.71
N LEU A 58 1.36 -4.88 1.88
CA LEU A 58 1.10 -4.29 3.19
C LEU A 58 2.39 -4.30 4.02
N ARG A 59 2.59 -3.26 4.83
CA ARG A 59 3.61 -3.24 5.89
C ARG A 59 2.99 -2.68 7.16
N PHE A 60 3.52 -3.13 8.29
CA PHE A 60 3.02 -2.80 9.60
C PHE A 60 4.13 -2.14 10.42
N ASP A 61 3.78 -1.06 11.10
CA ASP A 61 4.59 -0.50 12.17
C ASP A 61 3.83 -0.71 13.50
N PRO A 62 4.30 -1.62 14.37
CA PRO A 62 3.62 -1.93 15.62
C PRO A 62 3.68 -0.78 16.64
N THR A 63 4.56 0.20 16.45
CA THR A 63 4.71 1.36 17.34
C THR A 63 3.84 2.54 16.93
N GLY A 64 3.30 2.52 15.71
CA GLY A 64 2.44 3.57 15.19
C GLY A 64 3.16 4.87 14.83
N THR A 65 4.50 4.90 14.83
CA THR A 65 5.29 6.11 14.58
C THR A 65 5.59 6.33 13.09
N GLY A 66 5.55 5.27 12.29
CA GLY A 66 5.97 5.26 10.89
C GLY A 66 7.48 5.09 10.72
N GLU A 67 8.20 4.72 11.78
CA GLU A 67 9.67 4.57 11.79
C GLU A 67 10.11 3.10 11.71
N HIS A 68 9.25 2.16 12.13
CA HIS A 68 9.64 0.76 12.32
C HIS A 68 8.74 -0.19 11.54
N TRP A 69 9.02 -0.32 10.25
CA TRP A 69 8.21 -1.14 9.34
C TRP A 69 8.64 -2.60 9.29
N SER A 70 7.67 -3.49 9.31
CA SER A 70 7.84 -4.92 9.03
C SER A 70 8.29 -5.17 7.59
N ASP A 71 8.72 -6.40 7.31
CA ASP A 71 8.77 -6.96 5.96
C ASP A 71 7.38 -6.90 5.29
N PRO A 72 7.33 -6.87 3.94
CA PRO A 72 6.07 -6.72 3.24
C PRO A 72 5.26 -8.02 3.28
N ALA A 73 4.00 -7.91 3.69
CA ALA A 73 2.98 -8.92 3.43
C ALA A 73 2.42 -8.69 2.03
N THR A 74 2.73 -9.60 1.09
CA THR A 74 2.35 -9.47 -0.32
C THR A 74 1.04 -10.19 -0.61
N LEU A 75 0.06 -9.45 -1.15
CA LEU A 75 -1.23 -10.02 -1.59
C LEU A 75 -1.20 -10.43 -3.06
N ILE A 76 -0.55 -9.62 -3.90
CA ILE A 76 -0.34 -9.90 -5.32
C ILE A 76 1.13 -9.69 -5.60
N GLU A 77 1.81 -10.74 -6.03
CA GLU A 77 3.18 -10.65 -6.54
C GLU A 77 3.24 -9.80 -7.82
N GLY A 78 4.36 -9.13 -8.04
CA GLY A 78 4.57 -8.40 -9.28
C GLY A 78 6.03 -8.34 -9.68
N SER A 79 6.25 -8.00 -10.94
CA SER A 79 7.59 -7.83 -11.51
C SER A 79 7.83 -6.35 -11.84
N PRO A 80 9.01 -5.80 -11.53
CA PRO A 80 9.42 -4.47 -12.01
C PRO A 80 9.39 -4.33 -13.53
N ARG A 81 9.43 -5.44 -14.28
CA ARG A 81 9.30 -5.44 -15.75
C ARG A 81 7.85 -5.42 -16.23
N GLU A 82 6.89 -5.80 -15.39
CA GLU A 82 5.48 -6.00 -15.73
C GLU A 82 4.55 -5.34 -14.69
N VAL A 83 4.86 -4.09 -14.31
CA VAL A 83 4.29 -3.39 -13.15
C VAL A 83 2.76 -3.20 -13.16
N THR A 84 2.09 -3.39 -14.30
CA THR A 84 0.63 -3.25 -14.46
C THR A 84 -0.07 -4.55 -14.85
N ARG A 85 0.64 -5.69 -14.89
CA ARG A 85 0.10 -6.95 -15.41
C ARG A 85 -0.93 -7.60 -14.50
N HIS A 86 -0.70 -7.55 -13.19
CA HIS A 86 -1.52 -8.29 -12.21
C HIS A 86 -2.49 -7.39 -11.43
N SER A 87 -2.22 -6.09 -11.36
CA SER A 87 -3.01 -5.11 -10.63
C SER A 87 -2.75 -3.70 -11.17
N CYS A 88 -3.66 -2.75 -10.92
CA CYS A 88 -3.33 -1.33 -11.07
C CYS A 88 -2.42 -0.82 -9.94
N GLY A 89 -2.30 -1.58 -8.84
CA GLY A 89 -1.52 -1.27 -7.64
C GLY A 89 -2.09 -0.16 -6.77
N TYR A 90 -3.32 0.29 -7.04
CA TYR A 90 -4.03 1.22 -6.16
C TYR A 90 -4.84 0.44 -5.14
N THR A 91 -4.75 0.92 -3.91
CA THR A 91 -5.34 0.28 -2.74
C THR A 91 -6.17 1.28 -1.94
N SER A 92 -7.00 0.76 -1.05
CA SER A 92 -7.67 1.53 0.00
C SER A 92 -7.76 0.67 1.26
N LEU A 93 -7.64 1.30 2.43
CA LEU A 93 -7.70 0.64 3.72
C LEU A 93 -8.84 1.22 4.55
N LEU A 94 -9.50 0.36 5.33
CA LEU A 94 -10.55 0.73 6.26
C LEU A 94 -10.37 -0.06 7.57
N PRO A 95 -10.08 0.58 8.72
CA PRO A 95 -10.15 -0.10 10.01
C PRO A 95 -11.56 -0.64 10.25
N VAL A 96 -11.67 -1.89 10.69
CA VAL A 96 -12.96 -2.50 11.07
C VAL A 96 -13.02 -2.91 12.54
N SER A 97 -11.87 -2.95 13.22
CA SER A 97 -11.77 -3.04 14.68
C SER A 97 -10.41 -2.51 15.14
N ASP A 98 -10.12 -2.64 16.44
CA ASP A 98 -8.81 -2.29 17.01
C ASP A 98 -7.65 -3.09 16.40
N HIS A 99 -7.92 -4.29 15.87
CA HIS A 99 -6.91 -5.23 15.36
C HIS A 99 -7.19 -5.74 13.95
N ALA A 100 -8.17 -5.19 13.25
CA ALA A 100 -8.54 -5.65 11.92
C ALA A 100 -8.85 -4.50 10.97
N LEU A 101 -8.60 -4.73 9.69
CA LEU A 101 -8.84 -3.78 8.61
C LEU A 101 -9.42 -4.51 7.41
N LEU A 102 -10.08 -3.78 6.52
CA LEU A 102 -10.35 -4.21 5.16
C LEU A 102 -9.37 -3.55 4.22
N ILE A 103 -8.86 -4.30 3.24
CA ILE A 103 -8.13 -3.76 2.10
C ILE A 103 -8.92 -3.99 0.81
N ALA A 104 -9.12 -2.92 0.03
CA ALA A 104 -9.63 -3.00 -1.33
C ALA A 104 -8.49 -2.90 -2.34
N TYR A 105 -8.42 -3.84 -3.29
CA TYR A 105 -7.38 -3.86 -4.33
C TYR A 105 -7.90 -4.52 -5.60
N SER A 106 -7.26 -4.23 -6.75
CA SER A 106 -7.58 -4.90 -8.00
C SER A 106 -6.73 -6.16 -8.21
N ASP A 107 -7.36 -7.23 -8.69
CA ASP A 107 -6.70 -8.43 -9.21
C ASP A 107 -7.15 -8.66 -10.65
N PHE A 108 -6.20 -8.66 -11.59
CA PHE A 108 -6.48 -8.85 -13.02
C PHE A 108 -6.49 -10.32 -13.44
N ASN A 109 -6.08 -11.23 -12.56
CA ASN A 109 -5.99 -12.67 -12.83
C ASN A 109 -6.94 -13.49 -11.95
N HIS A 110 -7.90 -12.84 -11.28
CA HIS A 110 -8.90 -13.52 -10.49
C HIS A 110 -9.66 -14.53 -11.36
N LEU A 111 -9.80 -15.76 -10.88
CA LEU A 111 -10.56 -16.81 -11.54
C LEU A 111 -11.99 -16.77 -11.02
N ASP A 112 -12.95 -16.60 -11.92
CA ASP A 112 -14.36 -16.74 -11.57
C ASP A 112 -14.73 -18.20 -11.28
N ALA A 113 -15.98 -18.43 -10.86
CA ALA A 113 -16.48 -19.78 -10.53
C ALA A 113 -16.39 -20.78 -11.70
N THR A 114 -16.22 -20.31 -12.94
CA THR A 114 -16.05 -21.16 -14.13
C THR A 114 -14.59 -21.37 -14.51
N GLY A 115 -13.65 -20.81 -13.76
CA GLY A 115 -12.22 -20.84 -14.04
C GLY A 115 -11.77 -19.81 -15.09
N SER A 116 -12.63 -18.87 -15.49
CA SER A 116 -12.27 -17.83 -16.45
C SER A 116 -11.59 -16.65 -15.75
N ARG A 117 -10.53 -16.10 -16.35
CA ARG A 117 -9.86 -14.90 -15.81
C ARG A 117 -10.73 -13.66 -15.97
N ARG A 118 -10.90 -12.94 -14.88
CA ARG A 118 -11.62 -11.66 -14.82
C ARG A 118 -10.80 -10.65 -14.03
N LYS A 119 -10.96 -9.38 -14.38
CA LYS A 119 -10.55 -8.29 -13.51
C LYS A 119 -11.58 -8.16 -12.38
N ALA A 120 -11.10 -8.21 -11.15
CA ALA A 120 -11.92 -8.08 -9.95
C ALA A 120 -11.37 -6.98 -9.03
N ILE A 121 -12.26 -6.43 -8.20
CA ILE A 121 -11.89 -5.72 -6.99
C ILE A 121 -12.21 -6.66 -5.83
N LEU A 122 -11.20 -6.97 -5.02
CA LEU A 122 -11.32 -7.86 -3.87
C LEU A 122 -11.26 -7.03 -2.59
N TYR A 123 -11.97 -7.51 -1.58
CA TYR A 123 -11.85 -7.04 -0.20
C TYR A 123 -11.49 -8.23 0.70
N SER A 124 -10.50 -8.05 1.55
CA SER A 124 -10.10 -9.04 2.56
C SER A 124 -9.99 -8.38 3.93
N ALA A 125 -10.42 -9.11 4.96
CA ALA A 125 -10.32 -8.72 6.37
C ALA A 125 -9.10 -9.36 7.03
#